data_AF-X1W387-F1
#
_entry.id   AF-X1W387-F1
#
_cell.length_a   1.000
_cell.length_b   1.000
_cell.length_c   1.000
_cell.angle_alpha   90.00
_cell.angle_beta   90.00
_cell.angle_gamma   90.00
#
_symmetry.space_group_name_H-M   'P 1'
#
loop_
_entity.id
_entity.type
_entity.pdbx_description
1 polymer ?
#
loop_
_entity_poly.entity_id
_entity_poly.type
_entity_poly.pdbx_seq_one_letter_code
_entity_poly.pdbx_strand_id
1 'polypeptide(L)'
;YTSYTLLKIEDVKAIRAYLFSLPAVNQPNRDNSMMFPFNQRWGLIAWKKANFTPGRMKVDNNKDQAWNRGAYLVEALGHCGECHTPRNITMGLKQGERYSGASLEGWTVFNITSDKVAGIGNWSKQEIVQYLRSGRVAFKAQAAGPMAEVIENSTRHLSDGDLDAMAHYIATLEAKNPNDETHSRSELGTI
;
A
#
# COMPACT_ATOMS: atom_id res chain seq x y z
N TYR A 1 -11.33 1.36 2.06
CA TYR A 1 -12.34 1.05 3.11
C TYR A 1 -11.81 0.02 4.10
N THR A 2 -11.31 -1.11 3.61
CA THR A 2 -10.57 -2.16 4.35
C THR A 2 -9.39 -1.61 5.11
N SER A 3 -8.50 -0.85 4.48
CA SER A 3 -7.33 -0.25 5.17
C SER A 3 -7.70 0.92 6.08
N TYR A 4 -8.66 1.77 5.67
CA TYR A 4 -9.06 2.95 6.45
C TYR A 4 -9.67 2.63 7.82
N THR A 5 -10.11 1.40 8.05
CA THR A 5 -10.53 0.95 9.39
C THR A 5 -9.39 1.08 10.41
N LEU A 6 -8.13 1.01 9.96
CA LEU A 6 -6.95 1.09 10.81
C LEU A 6 -6.63 2.52 11.27
N LEU A 7 -7.20 3.55 10.65
CA LEU A 7 -6.91 4.96 10.95
C LEU A 7 -7.32 5.35 12.37
N LYS A 8 -6.49 6.18 13.00
CA LYS A 8 -6.82 6.86 14.26
C LYS A 8 -7.99 7.81 14.05
N ILE A 9 -8.84 7.95 15.06
CA ILE A 9 -10.03 8.80 14.95
C ILE A 9 -9.65 10.28 14.86
N GLU A 10 -8.54 10.66 15.48
CA GLU A 10 -7.97 12.00 15.47
C GLU A 10 -7.56 12.40 14.04
N ASP A 11 -6.87 11.51 13.33
CA ASP A 11 -6.43 11.76 11.96
C ASP A 11 -7.63 11.85 11.01
N VAL A 12 -8.64 10.98 11.18
CA VAL A 12 -9.89 11.06 10.41
C VAL A 12 -10.61 12.39 10.64
N LYS A 13 -10.66 12.86 11.89
CA LYS A 13 -11.24 14.17 12.23
C LYS A 13 -10.42 15.31 11.63
N ALA A 14 -9.09 15.23 11.65
CA ALA A 14 -8.21 16.24 11.08
C ALA A 14 -8.35 16.33 9.55
N ILE A 15 -8.36 15.19 8.85
CA ILE A 15 -8.61 15.12 7.40
C ILE A 15 -9.98 15.72 7.08
N ARG A 16 -11.02 15.35 7.84
CA ARG A 16 -12.36 15.92 7.67
C ARG A 16 -12.34 17.44 7.86
N ALA A 17 -11.74 17.94 8.93
CA ALA A 17 -11.67 19.37 9.19
C ALA A 17 -10.96 20.12 8.06
N TYR A 18 -9.84 19.58 7.57
CA TYR A 18 -9.11 20.15 6.43
C TYR A 18 -9.96 20.19 5.16
N LEU A 19 -10.56 19.06 4.76
CA LEU A 19 -11.40 18.99 3.56
C LEU A 19 -12.60 19.95 3.63
N PHE A 20 -13.18 20.15 4.82
CA PHE A 20 -14.30 21.07 5.04
C PHE A 20 -13.89 22.54 5.10
N SER A 21 -12.58 22.83 5.22
CA SER A 21 -12.03 24.18 5.14
C SER A 21 -11.79 24.66 3.71
N LEU A 22 -11.79 23.74 2.74
CA LEU A 22 -11.58 24.07 1.33
C LEU A 22 -12.84 24.67 0.69
N PRO A 23 -12.71 25.52 -0.35
CA PRO A 23 -13.85 26.05 -1.08
C PRO A 23 -14.75 24.93 -1.62
N ALA A 24 -16.06 25.03 -1.37
CA ALA A 24 -17.02 24.05 -1.83
C ALA A 24 -17.20 24.14 -3.36
N VAL A 25 -17.11 23.00 -4.04
CA VAL A 25 -17.52 22.87 -5.44
C VAL A 25 -18.92 22.31 -5.48
N ASN A 26 -19.86 23.05 -6.07
CA ASN A 26 -21.23 22.58 -6.24
C ASN A 26 -21.34 21.81 -7.56
N GLN A 27 -21.30 20.48 -7.47
CA GLN A 27 -21.45 19.58 -8.60
C GLN A 27 -22.56 18.56 -8.30
N PRO A 28 -23.58 18.42 -9.17
CA PRO A 28 -24.61 17.41 -8.98
C PRO A 28 -24.02 16.00 -9.08
N ASN A 29 -24.52 15.10 -8.24
CA ASN A 29 -24.15 13.68 -8.29
C ASN A 29 -24.55 13.08 -9.64
N ARG A 30 -23.66 12.25 -10.21
CA ARG A 30 -23.98 11.46 -11.40
C ARG A 30 -24.79 10.23 -10.99
N ASP A 31 -25.76 9.86 -11.81
CA ASP A 31 -26.47 8.59 -11.65
C ASP A 31 -25.51 7.40 -11.79
N ASN A 32 -25.84 6.29 -11.13
CA ASN A 32 -25.03 5.09 -11.20
C ASN A 32 -25.12 4.46 -12.59
N SER A 33 -24.07 4.61 -13.40
CA SER A 33 -23.96 4.06 -14.75
C SER A 33 -23.29 2.68 -14.79
N MET A 34 -23.04 2.03 -13.65
CA MET A 34 -22.48 0.68 -13.64
C MET A 34 -23.45 -0.30 -14.28
N MET A 35 -22.92 -1.20 -15.12
CA MET A 35 -23.72 -2.24 -15.75
C MET A 35 -23.96 -3.41 -14.80
N PHE A 36 -25.00 -4.21 -15.06
CA PHE A 36 -25.17 -5.49 -14.40
C PHE A 36 -23.94 -6.38 -14.65
N PRO A 37 -23.43 -7.11 -13.62
CA PRO A 37 -23.99 -7.25 -12.26
C PRO A 37 -23.51 -6.20 -11.25
N PHE A 38 -22.64 -5.27 -11.62
CA PHE A 38 -22.00 -4.31 -10.70
C PHE A 38 -22.92 -3.20 -10.18
N ASN A 39 -24.10 -3.02 -10.78
CA ASN A 39 -25.14 -2.13 -10.25
C ASN A 39 -25.85 -2.66 -8.99
N GLN A 40 -25.63 -3.93 -8.62
CA GLN A 40 -26.30 -4.58 -7.51
C GLN A 40 -25.63 -4.28 -6.16
N ARG A 41 -26.13 -3.28 -5.43
CA ARG A 41 -25.51 -2.84 -4.15
C ARG A 41 -25.44 -3.92 -3.07
N TRP A 42 -26.36 -4.89 -3.07
CA TRP A 42 -26.34 -6.00 -2.11
C TRP A 42 -25.10 -6.89 -2.27
N GLY A 43 -24.52 -6.95 -3.47
CA GLY A 43 -23.27 -7.66 -3.72
C GLY A 43 -22.12 -7.09 -2.88
N LEU A 44 -22.08 -5.77 -2.67
CA LEU A 44 -21.09 -5.14 -1.78
C LEU A 44 -21.28 -5.55 -0.32
N ILE A 45 -22.51 -5.82 0.13
CA ILE A 45 -22.77 -6.31 1.49
C ILE A 45 -22.18 -7.70 1.67
N ALA A 46 -22.40 -8.59 0.70
CA ALA A 46 -21.84 -9.93 0.71
C ALA A 46 -20.30 -9.89 0.66
N TRP A 47 -19.73 -9.09 -0.24
CA TRP A 47 -18.29 -8.89 -0.35
C TRP A 47 -17.68 -8.36 0.95
N LYS A 48 -18.31 -7.37 1.58
CA LYS A 48 -17.89 -6.80 2.87
C LYS A 48 -17.87 -7.87 3.96
N LYS A 49 -18.89 -8.73 4.05
CA LYS A 49 -18.91 -9.83 5.03
C LYS A 49 -17.76 -10.81 4.84
N ALA A 50 -17.35 -11.05 3.59
CA ALA A 50 -16.26 -11.98 3.30
C ALA A 50 -14.87 -11.37 3.50
N ASN A 51 -14.68 -10.09 3.19
CA ASN A 51 -13.35 -9.49 3.00
C ASN A 51 -13.01 -8.34 3.96
N PHE A 52 -13.95 -7.87 4.78
CA PHE A 52 -13.71 -6.75 5.68
C PHE A 52 -13.69 -7.16 7.14
N THR A 53 -12.61 -6.78 7.83
CA THR A 53 -12.52 -6.87 9.29
C THR A 53 -12.49 -5.46 9.90
N PRO A 54 -13.49 -5.07 10.72
CA PRO A 54 -13.44 -3.81 11.45
C PRO A 54 -12.37 -3.86 12.55
N GLY A 55 -11.61 -2.79 12.71
CA GLY A 55 -10.61 -2.71 13.77
C GLY A 55 -9.63 -1.56 13.56
N ARG A 56 -9.19 -0.94 14.65
CA ARG A 56 -8.14 0.08 14.61
C ARG A 56 -6.78 -0.60 14.65
N MET A 57 -5.77 0.05 14.08
CA MET A 57 -4.40 -0.39 14.30
C MET A 57 -4.07 -0.29 15.80
N LYS A 58 -3.57 -1.38 16.35
CA LYS A 58 -3.07 -1.44 17.72
C LYS A 58 -1.57 -1.23 17.72
N VAL A 59 -1.07 -0.55 18.74
CA VAL A 59 0.37 -0.46 18.99
C VAL A 59 0.87 -1.84 19.38
N ASP A 60 1.92 -2.31 18.71
CA ASP A 60 2.67 -3.49 19.12
C ASP A 60 3.70 -3.07 20.16
N ASN A 61 3.51 -3.54 21.40
CA ASN A 61 4.37 -3.22 22.54
C ASN A 61 5.74 -3.93 22.47
N ASN A 62 5.92 -4.89 21.57
CA ASN A 62 7.20 -5.56 21.32
C ASN A 62 8.04 -4.83 20.24
N LYS A 63 7.53 -3.72 19.70
CA LYS A 63 8.15 -2.94 18.64
C LYS A 63 8.37 -1.51 19.12
N ASP A 64 9.40 -0.88 18.59
CA ASP A 64 9.68 0.52 18.92
C ASP A 64 8.65 1.48 18.28
N GLN A 65 8.74 2.75 18.67
CA GLN A 65 7.84 3.78 18.20
C GLN A 65 7.96 4.02 16.68
N ALA A 66 9.18 3.94 16.14
CA ALA A 66 9.42 4.17 14.71
C ALA A 66 8.78 3.08 13.86
N TRP A 67 8.87 1.82 14.30
CA TRP A 67 8.20 0.69 13.65
C TRP A 67 6.68 0.86 13.67
N ASN A 68 6.10 1.19 14.83
CA ASN A 68 4.65 1.40 14.95
C ASN A 68 4.16 2.57 14.08
N ARG A 69 4.96 3.65 13.96
CA ARG A 69 4.68 4.76 13.05
C ARG A 69 4.73 4.31 11.59
N GLY A 70 5.75 3.53 11.22
CA GLY A 70 5.90 2.96 9.88
C GLY A 70 4.75 2.04 9.50
N ALA A 71 4.37 1.13 10.40
CA ALA A 71 3.22 0.26 10.24
C ALA A 71 1.96 1.08 9.97
N TYR A 72 1.71 2.13 10.75
CA TYR A 72 0.54 2.99 10.56
C TYR A 72 0.52 3.69 9.20
N LEU A 73 1.67 4.22 8.75
CA LEU A 73 1.79 4.87 7.46
C LEU A 73 1.63 3.90 6.29
N VAL A 74 2.22 2.71 6.36
CA VAL A 74 2.18 1.70 5.28
C VAL A 74 0.82 1.00 5.21
N GLU A 75 0.23 0.69 6.36
CA GLU A 75 -0.99 -0.12 6.43
C GLU A 75 -2.26 0.71 6.31
N ALA A 76 -2.34 1.84 7.02
CA ALA A 76 -3.57 2.59 7.18
C ALA A 76 -3.67 3.73 6.16
N LEU A 77 -2.68 4.63 6.16
CA LEU A 77 -2.70 5.84 5.34
C LEU A 77 -2.28 5.56 3.89
N GLY A 78 -1.16 4.87 3.70
CA GLY A 78 -0.62 4.53 2.38
C GLY A 78 -1.15 3.23 1.81
N HIS A 79 -1.81 2.40 2.63
CA HIS A 79 -2.52 1.18 2.24
C HIS A 79 -1.76 0.32 1.21
N CYS A 80 -0.44 0.17 1.37
CA CYS A 80 0.44 -0.41 0.37
C CYS A 80 0.03 -1.85 0.03
N GLY A 81 -0.57 -2.55 0.99
CA GLY A 81 -1.05 -3.91 0.82
C GLY A 81 -2.15 -4.04 -0.24
N GLU A 82 -2.89 -2.97 -0.54
CA GLU A 82 -3.96 -2.99 -1.55
C GLU A 82 -3.42 -3.15 -2.98
N CYS A 83 -2.21 -2.68 -3.26
CA CYS A 83 -1.58 -2.90 -4.57
C CYS A 83 -0.61 -4.09 -4.52
N HIS A 84 0.16 -4.22 -3.43
CA HIS A 84 1.26 -5.18 -3.34
C HIS A 84 0.83 -6.59 -2.90
N THR A 85 -0.47 -6.88 -2.74
CA THR A 85 -0.96 -8.22 -2.37
C THR A 85 -1.91 -8.72 -3.47
N PRO A 86 -1.77 -9.98 -3.91
CA PRO A 86 -2.65 -10.53 -4.93
C PRO A 86 -4.09 -10.66 -4.41
N ARG A 87 -5.04 -10.72 -5.35
CA ARG A 87 -6.46 -10.88 -5.03
C ARG A 87 -6.86 -12.36 -5.06
N ASN A 88 -7.73 -12.75 -4.13
CA ASN A 88 -8.36 -14.07 -4.11
C ASN A 88 -9.62 -14.09 -5.01
N ILE A 89 -10.30 -15.24 -5.09
CA ILE A 89 -11.49 -15.43 -5.94
C ILE A 89 -12.65 -14.47 -5.64
N THR A 90 -12.70 -13.92 -4.42
CA THR A 90 -13.73 -12.94 -4.02
C THR A 90 -13.29 -11.50 -4.28
N MET A 91 -12.16 -11.30 -4.97
CA MET A 91 -11.50 -10.00 -5.15
C MET A 91 -11.05 -9.34 -3.84
N GLY A 92 -10.91 -10.12 -2.75
CA GLY A 92 -10.28 -9.68 -1.51
C GLY A 92 -8.77 -9.89 -1.52
N LEU A 93 -8.06 -9.31 -0.56
CA LEU A 93 -6.62 -9.55 -0.37
C LEU A 93 -6.36 -11.02 -0.01
N LYS A 94 -5.44 -11.68 -0.71
CA LYS A 94 -4.97 -13.02 -0.38
C LYS A 94 -3.93 -12.93 0.75
N GLN A 95 -4.40 -12.91 2.00
CA GLN A 95 -3.56 -12.64 3.18
C GLN A 95 -2.34 -13.56 3.34
N GLY A 96 -2.39 -14.81 2.87
CA GLY A 96 -1.23 -15.72 2.89
C GLY A 96 -0.05 -15.27 2.01
N GLU A 97 -0.33 -14.40 1.04
CA GLU A 97 0.61 -13.84 0.06
C GLU A 97 0.69 -12.30 0.19
N ARG A 98 0.47 -11.79 1.40
CA ARG A 98 0.53 -10.35 1.65
C ARG A 98 1.88 -9.77 1.22
N TYR A 99 1.84 -8.67 0.49
CA TYR A 99 3.01 -7.95 -0.05
C TYR A 99 3.85 -8.67 -1.11
N SER A 100 3.43 -9.84 -1.58
CA SER A 100 4.20 -10.63 -2.54
C SER A 100 4.10 -10.15 -3.99
N GLY A 101 3.53 -8.97 -4.24
CA GLY A 101 3.29 -8.43 -5.57
C GLY A 101 1.96 -8.89 -6.17
N ALA A 102 1.60 -8.27 -7.30
CA ALA A 102 0.35 -8.55 -8.02
C ALA A 102 0.44 -8.08 -9.48
N SER A 103 -0.62 -8.33 -10.25
CA SER A 103 -0.88 -7.61 -11.51
C SER A 103 -2.11 -6.74 -11.30
N LEU A 104 -2.00 -5.45 -11.61
CA LEU A 104 -3.06 -4.47 -11.45
C LEU A 104 -3.15 -3.60 -12.70
N GLU A 105 -4.29 -3.62 -13.38
CA GLU A 105 -4.57 -2.74 -14.54
C GLU A 105 -3.46 -2.78 -15.62
N GLY A 106 -2.90 -3.96 -15.88
CA GLY A 106 -1.82 -4.15 -16.86
C GLY A 106 -0.43 -3.79 -16.34
N TRP A 107 -0.31 -3.27 -15.12
CA TRP A 107 0.96 -3.03 -14.44
C TRP A 107 1.36 -4.20 -13.56
N THR A 108 2.64 -4.54 -13.59
CA THR A 108 3.23 -5.43 -12.60
C THR A 108 3.49 -4.65 -11.31
N VAL A 109 2.89 -5.09 -10.21
CA VAL A 109 3.16 -4.59 -8.87
C VAL A 109 4.14 -5.55 -8.19
N PHE A 110 5.28 -5.03 -7.76
CA PHE A 110 6.38 -5.87 -7.27
C PHE A 110 6.19 -6.33 -5.83
N ASN A 111 6.87 -7.43 -5.49
CA ASN A 111 6.97 -7.93 -4.13
C ASN A 111 7.85 -6.99 -3.29
N ILE A 112 7.32 -6.52 -2.16
CA ILE A 112 8.03 -5.60 -1.24
C ILE A 112 8.39 -6.26 0.09
N THR A 113 8.30 -7.58 0.17
CA THR A 113 8.70 -8.33 1.36
C THR A 113 10.21 -8.37 1.52
N SER A 114 10.66 -8.84 2.68
CA SER A 114 12.09 -9.02 2.98
C SER A 114 12.72 -10.24 2.28
N ASP A 115 12.01 -10.86 1.33
CA ASP A 115 12.58 -11.92 0.50
C ASP A 115 13.75 -11.38 -0.34
N LYS A 116 14.85 -12.14 -0.43
CA LYS A 116 16.09 -11.68 -1.08
C LYS A 116 16.08 -11.85 -2.59
N VAL A 117 15.17 -12.66 -3.14
CA VAL A 117 15.14 -12.99 -4.57
C VAL A 117 13.93 -12.33 -5.22
N ALA A 118 12.73 -12.69 -4.77
CA ALA A 118 11.48 -12.15 -5.29
C ALA A 118 11.20 -10.74 -4.75
N GLY A 119 11.62 -10.46 -3.52
CA GLY A 119 11.32 -9.22 -2.79
C GLY A 119 12.44 -8.17 -2.82
N ILE A 120 12.44 -7.31 -1.80
CA ILE A 120 13.42 -6.23 -1.62
C ILE A 120 14.37 -6.48 -0.45
N GLY A 121 14.55 -7.74 -0.03
CA GLY A 121 15.41 -8.12 1.11
C GLY A 121 16.90 -7.75 0.95
N ASN A 122 17.34 -7.47 -0.28
CA ASN A 122 18.70 -6.98 -0.58
C ASN A 122 18.79 -5.44 -0.66
N TRP A 123 17.70 -4.73 -0.39
CA TRP A 123 17.70 -3.27 -0.33
C TRP A 123 18.07 -2.83 1.08
N SER A 124 18.98 -1.87 1.16
CA SER A 124 19.24 -1.16 2.41
C SER A 124 18.03 -0.28 2.78
N LYS A 125 17.91 0.04 4.07
CA LYS A 125 16.88 0.97 4.56
C LYS A 125 16.95 2.31 3.81
N GLN A 126 18.16 2.80 3.53
CA GLN A 126 18.40 4.05 2.83
C GLN A 126 17.91 3.99 1.37
N GLU A 127 18.02 2.85 0.70
CA GLU A 127 17.47 2.67 -0.64
C GLU A 127 15.95 2.67 -0.65
N ILE A 128 15.31 2.07 0.36
CA ILE A 128 13.84 2.14 0.51
C ILE A 128 13.41 3.60 0.72
N VAL A 129 14.09 4.34 1.61
CA VAL A 129 13.84 5.78 1.83
C VAL A 129 14.03 6.57 0.54
N GLN A 130 15.12 6.34 -0.18
CA GLN A 130 15.44 7.02 -1.44
C GLN A 130 14.37 6.76 -2.50
N TYR A 131 13.88 5.52 -2.59
CA TYR A 131 12.80 5.15 -3.50
C TYR A 131 11.49 5.83 -3.12
N LEU A 132 11.09 5.81 -1.84
CA LEU A 132 9.86 6.48 -1.40
C LEU A 132 9.93 8.01 -1.56
N ARG A 133 11.12 8.59 -1.53
CA ARG A 133 11.34 10.03 -1.71
C ARG A 133 11.30 10.48 -3.17
N SER A 134 11.98 9.73 -4.04
CA SER A 134 12.26 10.18 -5.42
C SER A 134 11.74 9.23 -6.50
N GLY A 135 11.24 8.06 -6.11
CA GLY A 135 10.85 6.99 -7.01
C GLY A 135 12.03 6.28 -7.67
N ARG A 136 13.28 6.54 -7.29
CA ARG A 136 14.45 6.02 -8.00
C ARG A 136 15.53 5.50 -7.06
N VAL A 137 16.01 4.29 -7.33
CA VAL A 137 17.26 3.76 -6.78
C VAL A 137 18.11 3.32 -7.96
N ALA A 138 19.28 3.96 -8.11
CA ALA A 138 20.18 3.71 -9.23
C ALA A 138 20.49 2.22 -9.38
N PHE A 139 20.39 1.70 -10.61
CA PHE A 139 20.65 0.30 -10.97
C PHE A 139 19.75 -0.75 -10.27
N LYS A 140 18.70 -0.32 -9.56
CA LYS A 140 17.74 -1.23 -8.90
C LYS A 140 16.31 -1.02 -9.36
N ALA A 141 15.81 0.22 -9.31
CA ALA A 141 14.41 0.49 -9.61
C ALA A 141 14.12 1.94 -9.98
N GLN A 142 13.08 2.10 -10.80
CA GLN A 142 12.45 3.37 -11.14
C GLN A 142 10.93 3.18 -11.04
N ALA A 143 10.26 4.05 -10.29
CA ALA A 143 8.81 4.08 -10.18
C ALA A 143 8.21 4.47 -11.53
N ALA A 144 7.15 3.76 -11.92
CA ALA A 144 6.38 3.99 -13.13
C ALA A 144 4.91 3.71 -12.87
N GLY A 145 4.04 4.18 -13.76
CA GLY A 145 2.59 3.96 -13.69
C GLY A 145 2.00 4.41 -12.34
N PRO A 146 1.09 3.63 -11.74
CA PRO A 146 0.43 3.99 -10.47
C PRO A 146 1.41 4.25 -9.32
N MET A 147 2.57 3.58 -9.29
CA MET A 147 3.56 3.83 -8.24
C MET A 147 4.21 5.21 -8.39
N ALA A 148 4.42 5.69 -9.62
CA ALA A 148 4.95 7.04 -9.85
C ALA A 148 3.98 8.11 -9.32
N GLU A 149 2.66 7.92 -9.48
CA GLU A 149 1.65 8.82 -8.91
C GLU A 149 1.65 8.83 -7.38
N VAL A 150 1.87 7.67 -6.74
CA VAL A 150 2.03 7.57 -5.28
C VAL A 150 3.26 8.36 -4.82
N ILE A 151 4.39 8.25 -5.54
CA ILE A 151 5.57 9.05 -5.24
C ILE A 151 5.25 10.53 -5.41
N GLU A 152 4.71 10.91 -6.56
CA GLU A 152 4.50 12.30 -6.96
C GLU A 152 3.51 13.05 -6.08
N ASN A 153 2.41 12.41 -5.69
CA ASN A 153 1.32 13.07 -4.97
C ASN A 153 1.29 12.75 -3.47
N SER A 154 2.18 11.89 -2.97
CA SER A 154 2.15 11.44 -1.57
C SER A 154 3.54 11.32 -0.94
N THR A 155 4.27 10.22 -1.17
CA THR A 155 5.39 9.85 -0.30
C THR A 155 6.56 10.83 -0.36
N ARG A 156 6.77 11.51 -1.50
CA ARG A 156 7.81 12.54 -1.63
C ARG A 156 7.62 13.76 -0.70
N HIS A 157 6.41 13.96 -0.19
CA HIS A 157 6.06 15.07 0.69
C HIS A 157 6.15 14.71 2.18
N LEU A 158 6.46 13.44 2.49
CA LEU A 158 6.62 12.99 3.86
C LEU A 158 7.94 13.51 4.46
N SER A 159 7.93 13.67 5.78
CA SER A 159 9.14 13.99 6.53
C SER A 159 10.15 12.85 6.46
N ASP A 160 11.43 13.17 6.67
CA ASP A 160 12.50 12.17 6.71
C ASP A 160 12.22 11.09 7.76
N GLY A 161 11.73 11.49 8.93
CA GLY A 161 11.36 10.56 10.01
C GLY A 161 10.21 9.61 9.63
N ASP A 162 9.23 10.09 8.85
CA ASP A 162 8.15 9.24 8.35
C ASP A 162 8.63 8.26 7.27
N LEU A 163 9.50 8.71 6.36
CA LEU A 163 10.12 7.83 5.36
C LEU A 163 10.99 6.75 6.01
N ASP A 164 11.78 7.14 7.02
CA ASP A 164 12.60 6.21 7.81
C ASP A 164 11.75 5.22 8.60
N ALA A 165 10.62 5.66 9.15
CA ALA A 165 9.67 4.80 9.85
C ALA A 165 9.04 3.79 8.88
N MET A 166 8.57 4.24 7.70
CA MET A 166 8.03 3.37 6.67
C MET A 166 9.07 2.33 6.22
N ALA A 167 10.30 2.75 5.94
CA ALA A 167 11.37 1.84 5.55
C ALA A 167 11.73 0.84 6.66
N HIS A 168 11.71 1.27 7.93
CA HIS A 168 11.91 0.37 9.07
C HIS A 168 10.81 -0.70 9.11
N TYR A 169 9.55 -0.33 8.96
CA TYR A 169 8.45 -1.30 8.94
C TYR A 169 8.55 -2.27 7.75
N ILE A 170 8.75 -1.73 6.54
CA ILE A 170 8.83 -2.52 5.30
C ILE A 170 9.94 -3.58 5.36
N ALA A 171 11.10 -3.23 5.91
CA ALA A 171 12.22 -4.16 6.09
C ALA A 171 11.94 -5.32 7.08
N THR A 172 10.78 -5.33 7.75
CA THR A 172 10.36 -6.41 8.64
C THR A 172 9.23 -7.26 8.07
N LEU A 173 8.75 -6.94 6.86
CA LEU A 173 7.70 -7.70 6.21
C LEU A 173 8.17 -9.14 5.96
N GLU A 174 7.34 -10.11 6.33
CA GLU A 174 7.62 -11.52 6.19
C GLU A 174 7.98 -11.86 4.74
N ALA A 175 9.13 -12.50 4.53
CA ALA A 175 9.57 -12.91 3.20
C ALA A 175 8.54 -13.84 2.53
N LYS A 176 8.15 -13.51 1.30
CA LYS A 176 7.28 -14.34 0.47
C LYS A 176 7.91 -14.55 -0.90
N ASN A 177 7.93 -15.79 -1.36
CA ASN A 177 8.31 -16.15 -2.73
C ASN A 177 7.34 -17.20 -3.27
N PRO A 178 6.07 -16.84 -3.55
CA PRO A 178 5.04 -17.81 -3.90
C PRO A 178 5.22 -18.44 -5.29
N ASN A 179 6.14 -17.92 -6.11
CA ASN A 179 6.42 -18.40 -7.46
C ASN A 179 7.78 -19.09 -7.57
N ASP A 180 8.45 -19.36 -6.45
CA ASP A 180 9.78 -19.98 -6.39
C ASP A 180 10.82 -19.30 -7.32
N GLU A 181 10.82 -17.98 -7.35
CA GLU A 181 11.76 -17.20 -8.15
C GLU A 181 13.20 -17.49 -7.69
N THR A 182 14.10 -17.75 -8.64
CA THR A 182 15.51 -18.10 -8.39
C THR A 182 16.51 -17.01 -8.76
N HIS A 183 16.05 -15.95 -9.44
CA HIS A 183 16.88 -14.84 -9.90
C HIS A 183 16.27 -13.52 -9.45
N SER A 184 17.10 -12.65 -8.88
CA SER A 184 16.62 -11.33 -8.44
C SER A 184 16.34 -10.46 -9.65
N ARG A 185 15.26 -9.70 -9.63
CA ARG A 185 14.96 -8.74 -10.71
C ARG A 185 16.04 -7.67 -10.87
N SER A 186 16.79 -7.34 -9.82
CA SER A 186 17.92 -6.42 -9.93
C SER A 186 19.05 -6.97 -10.80
N GLU A 187 19.12 -8.29 -10.99
CA GLU A 187 20.11 -8.97 -11.84
C GLU A 187 19.72 -8.92 -13.32
N LEU A 188 18.44 -8.70 -13.63
CA LEU A 188 17.93 -8.65 -15.00
C LEU A 188 18.22 -7.33 -15.71
N GLY A 189 18.83 -6.36 -15.02
CA GLY A 189 19.09 -5.01 -15.54
C GLY A 189 17.80 -4.18 -15.61
N THR A 190 17.87 -2.94 -15.15
CA THR A 190 16.76 -1.98 -15.35
C THR A 190 16.58 -1.70 -16.84
N ILE A 191 15.38 -1.91 -17.37
CA ILE A 191 14.91 -1.28 -18.62
C ILE A 191 14.83 0.24 -18.38
#